data_AF-A0A2N6EBU9-F1
#
_entry.id   AF-A0A2N6EBU9-F1
#
_cell.length_a   1.000
_cell.length_b   1.000
_cell.length_c   1.000
_cell.angle_alpha   90.00
_cell.angle_beta   90.00
_cell.angle_gamma   90.00
#
_symmetry.space_group_name_H-M   'P 1'
#
loop_
_entity.id
_entity.type
_entity.pdbx_description
1 polymer ?
#
loop_
_entity_poly.entity_id
_entity_poly.type
_entity_poly.pdbx_seq_one_letter_code
_entity_poly.pdbx_strand_id
1 'polypeptide(L)'
;MMLRWITVACLALFALTACGQEEKAGITKDTVETLKQVAAAAQKTANQAQEALEQAQKAAPEAAAAVEVVKKAAPKATAAVKNAVPSKFAPYVRDLQSSNPSAKRDAAKRIYKHFGKEPYLLAAVNGELLKGFNDHPDNKHYVDAMAWMVKVLSNSGDSKYRTTLEKIADEASSRKLQKYANKGLTHLL
;
A
#
# COMPACT_ATOMS: atom_id res chain seq x y z
N MET A 1 9.37 -12.56 20.58
CA MET A 1 10.68 -12.94 20.01
C MET A 1 11.05 -12.03 18.81
N MET A 2 11.23 -10.72 19.02
CA MET A 2 11.73 -9.79 17.98
C MET A 2 12.49 -8.61 18.62
N LEU A 3 13.25 -8.85 19.69
CA LEU A 3 13.98 -7.81 20.43
C LEU A 3 15.47 -8.14 20.65
N ARG A 4 16.08 -8.89 19.72
CA ARG A 4 17.52 -9.27 19.79
C ARG A 4 18.36 -8.90 18.56
N TRP A 5 17.78 -8.20 17.58
CA TRP A 5 18.48 -7.86 16.34
C TRP A 5 19.05 -6.44 16.29
N ILE A 6 18.62 -5.54 17.19
CA ILE A 6 19.09 -4.14 17.19
C ILE A 6 20.45 -4.01 17.91
N THR A 7 20.82 -4.94 18.77
CA THR A 7 22.05 -4.87 19.58
C THR A 7 23.32 -5.31 18.84
N VAL A 8 23.21 -6.00 17.70
CA VAL A 8 24.37 -6.54 16.96
C VAL A 8 24.93 -5.53 15.94
N ALA A 9 24.13 -4.56 15.48
CA ALA A 9 24.59 -3.52 14.56
C ALA A 9 25.41 -2.41 15.25
N CYS A 10 25.31 -2.29 16.58
CA CYS A 10 25.97 -1.22 17.34
C CYS A 10 27.43 -1.55 17.75
N LEU A 11 27.86 -2.81 17.62
CA LEU A 11 29.21 -3.24 18.02
C LEU A 11 30.25 -3.24 16.88
N ALA A 12 29.85 -3.07 15.62
CA ALA A 12 30.76 -3.09 14.48
C ALA A 12 31.39 -1.72 14.14
N LEU A 13 30.91 -0.62 14.75
CA LEU A 13 31.46 0.71 14.50
C LEU A 13 32.60 1.12 15.45
N PHE A 14 32.96 0.29 16.42
CA PHE A 14 33.92 0.65 17.47
C PHE A 14 35.36 0.14 17.24
N ALA A 15 35.65 -0.48 16.08
CA ALA A 15 36.93 -1.14 15.81
C ALA A 15 37.82 -0.48 14.75
N LEU A 16 37.58 0.78 14.39
CA LEU A 16 38.41 1.51 13.41
C LEU A 16 38.94 2.84 13.98
N THR A 17 39.49 2.81 15.19
CA THR A 17 40.19 3.93 15.84
C THR A 17 41.61 3.52 16.21
N ALA A 18 42.41 3.11 15.22
CA ALA A 18 43.84 2.90 15.40
C ALA A 18 44.59 3.02 14.06
N CYS A 19 44.76 4.23 13.55
CA CYS A 19 45.94 4.56 12.75
C CYS A 19 46.21 6.06 12.88
N GLY A 20 47.24 6.39 13.67
CA GLY A 20 47.73 7.75 13.79
C GLY A 20 48.59 8.12 12.59
N GLN A 21 48.36 9.33 12.07
CA GLN A 21 49.37 10.13 11.39
C GLN A 21 49.18 11.58 11.83
N GLU A 22 50.15 12.05 12.62
CA GLU A 22 50.40 13.48 12.83
C GLU A 22 50.94 14.07 11.52
N GLU A 23 50.26 15.06 10.97
CA GLU A 23 50.93 16.06 10.15
C GLU A 23 50.46 17.45 10.56
N LYS A 24 51.40 18.22 11.09
CA LYS A 24 51.20 19.58 11.57
C LYS A 24 51.11 20.52 10.37
N ALA A 25 49.90 20.94 10.03
CA ALA A 25 49.67 22.12 9.21
C ALA A 25 48.74 23.07 9.97
N GLY A 26 49.22 24.27 10.27
CA GLY A 26 48.52 25.27 11.06
C GLY A 26 47.20 25.66 10.43
N ILE A 27 46.11 25.31 11.10
CA ILE A 27 44.77 25.80 10.77
C ILE A 27 44.64 27.17 11.45
N THR A 28 44.69 28.23 10.65
CA THR A 28 44.44 29.59 11.13
C THR A 28 43.01 29.68 11.68
N LYS A 29 42.82 30.49 12.73
CA LYS A 29 41.55 30.63 13.45
C LYS A 29 40.37 30.97 12.52
N ASP A 30 40.67 31.67 11.43
CA ASP A 30 39.72 32.09 10.39
C ASP A 30 39.08 30.90 9.64
N THR A 31 39.79 29.78 9.46
CA THR A 31 39.25 28.59 8.79
C THR A 31 38.26 27.83 9.68
N VAL A 32 38.52 27.80 10.99
CA VAL A 32 37.61 27.18 11.97
C VAL A 32 36.33 28.02 12.12
N GLU A 33 36.44 29.34 12.06
CA GLU A 33 35.29 30.25 12.11
C GLU A 33 34.42 30.13 10.86
N THR A 34 35.05 29.97 9.69
CA THR A 34 34.34 29.73 8.42
C THR A 34 33.60 28.38 8.45
N LEU A 35 34.21 27.30 8.96
CA LEU A 35 33.53 25.99 9.10
C LEU A 35 32.36 26.03 10.10
N LYS A 36 32.47 26.85 11.16
CA LYS A 36 31.39 27.06 12.13
C LYS A 36 30.20 27.81 11.51
N GLN A 37 30.46 28.76 10.61
CA GLN A 37 29.41 29.50 9.89
C GLN A 37 28.68 28.62 8.87
N VAL A 38 29.37 27.71 8.18
CA VAL A 38 28.74 26.78 7.23
C VAL A 38 27.88 25.72 7.95
N ALA A 39 28.31 25.24 9.12
CA ALA A 39 27.50 24.34 9.95
C ALA A 39 26.26 25.02 10.55
N ALA A 40 26.37 26.30 10.95
CA ALA A 40 25.22 27.08 11.43
C ALA A 40 24.18 27.37 10.33
N ALA A 41 24.62 27.53 9.08
CA ALA A 41 23.72 27.71 7.94
C ALA A 41 22.92 26.43 7.61
N ALA A 42 23.53 25.24 7.74
CA ALA A 42 22.84 23.96 7.54
C ALA A 42 21.75 23.70 8.60
N GLN A 43 22.02 24.06 9.87
CA GLN A 43 21.04 23.92 10.95
C GLN A 43 19.85 24.89 10.78
N LYS A 44 20.11 26.09 10.27
CA LYS A 44 19.05 27.09 10.02
C LYS A 44 18.08 26.64 8.93
N THR A 45 18.58 26.03 7.86
CA THR A 45 17.75 25.45 6.79
C THR A 45 16.91 24.27 7.27
N ALA A 46 17.43 23.45 8.20
CA ALA A 46 16.68 22.34 8.79
C ALA A 46 15.52 22.81 9.70
N ASN A 47 15.73 23.87 10.48
CA ASN A 47 14.70 24.42 11.36
C ASN A 47 13.58 25.14 10.57
N GLN A 48 13.92 25.82 9.48
CA GLN A 48 12.94 26.48 8.60
C GLN A 48 12.02 25.48 7.88
N ALA A 49 12.47 24.25 7.63
CA ALA A 49 11.63 23.20 7.05
C ALA A 49 10.63 22.59 8.06
N GLN A 50 10.92 22.68 9.37
CA GLN A 50 10.02 22.21 10.43
C GLN A 50 8.94 23.24 10.78
N GLU A 51 9.25 24.55 10.75
CA GLU A 51 8.27 25.62 10.94
C GLU A 51 7.18 25.66 9.84
N ALA A 52 7.51 25.24 8.61
CA ALA A 52 6.53 25.14 7.52
C ALA A 52 5.51 24.00 7.71
N LEU A 53 5.87 22.93 8.43
CA LEU A 53 4.97 21.82 8.77
C LEU A 53 4.03 22.16 9.93
N GLU A 54 4.48 23.01 10.86
CA GLU A 54 3.67 23.42 12.02
C GLU A 54 2.65 24.53 11.66
N GLN A 55 2.97 25.42 10.71
CA GLN A 55 2.01 26.39 10.19
C GLN A 55 0.85 25.75 9.39
N ALA A 56 1.07 24.58 8.78
CA ALA A 56 0.02 23.82 8.12
C ALA A 56 -0.96 23.14 9.12
N GLN A 57 -0.56 22.97 10.39
CA GLN A 57 -1.36 22.29 11.41
C GLN A 57 -2.12 23.22 12.35
N LYS A 58 -1.84 24.54 12.33
CA LYS A 58 -2.52 25.53 13.19
C LYS A 58 -3.62 26.35 12.49
N ALA A 59 -3.88 26.11 11.21
CA ALA A 59 -4.93 26.79 10.45
C ALA A 59 -6.22 25.94 10.36
N ALA A 60 -6.94 25.86 11.46
CA ALA A 60 -8.38 25.66 11.53
C ALA A 60 -8.89 26.43 12.76
N PRO A 61 -10.14 26.96 12.84
CA PRO A 61 -11.30 26.81 11.96
C PRO A 61 -12.11 28.15 11.74
N GLU A 62 -13.34 28.04 11.19
CA GLU A 62 -14.44 29.04 11.01
C GLU A 62 -14.33 30.03 9.83
N ALA A 63 -15.33 30.24 8.96
CA ALA A 63 -16.78 30.02 9.01
C ALA A 63 -17.29 29.55 7.63
N ALA A 64 -18.01 28.43 7.51
CA ALA A 64 -19.47 28.36 7.64
C ALA A 64 -20.23 29.35 6.74
N ALA A 65 -20.62 28.91 5.53
CA ALA A 65 -22.01 28.88 5.06
C ALA A 65 -22.11 28.65 3.54
N ALA A 66 -22.16 27.37 3.13
CA ALA A 66 -22.94 26.93 1.98
C ALA A 66 -23.28 25.43 2.10
N VAL A 67 -24.31 25.17 2.93
CA VAL A 67 -25.37 24.16 2.74
C VAL A 67 -24.97 22.68 2.53
N GLU A 68 -24.92 21.94 3.64
CA GLU A 68 -25.93 20.91 3.95
C GLU A 68 -26.39 19.91 2.85
N VAL A 69 -25.53 19.38 1.97
CA VAL A 69 -25.92 18.21 1.15
C VAL A 69 -24.77 17.24 0.86
N VAL A 70 -24.08 16.71 1.88
CA VAL A 70 -23.45 15.37 1.75
C VAL A 70 -23.48 14.62 3.09
N LYS A 71 -24.63 14.67 3.79
CA LYS A 71 -25.00 13.67 4.81
C LYS A 71 -26.17 12.79 4.36
N LYS A 72 -26.51 12.80 3.06
CA LYS A 72 -27.49 11.92 2.44
C LYS A 72 -27.06 11.56 1.02
N ALA A 73 -27.03 10.25 0.76
CA ALA A 73 -26.77 9.55 -0.51
C ALA A 73 -25.28 9.43 -0.96
N ALA A 74 -24.62 8.27 -0.96
CA ALA A 74 -25.05 6.93 -0.63
C ALA A 74 -23.85 6.08 -0.13
N PRO A 75 -23.63 6.01 1.19
CA PRO A 75 -22.93 4.91 1.80
C PRO A 75 -23.84 3.68 1.71
N LYS A 76 -23.63 2.84 0.69
CA LYS A 76 -24.23 1.48 0.62
C LYS A 76 -23.20 0.37 0.79
N ALA A 77 -22.06 0.68 1.41
CA ALA A 77 -21.02 -0.30 1.71
C ALA A 77 -20.72 -0.48 3.21
N THR A 78 -21.42 0.21 4.12
CA THR A 78 -21.11 0.16 5.56
C THR A 78 -22.28 -0.13 6.50
N ALA A 79 -23.45 -0.55 6.00
CA ALA A 79 -24.54 -1.02 6.85
C ALA A 79 -25.21 -2.28 6.27
N ALA A 80 -24.46 -3.39 6.17
CA ALA A 80 -25.05 -4.71 5.95
C ALA A 80 -24.13 -5.88 6.39
N VAL A 81 -24.15 -6.13 7.71
CA VAL A 81 -24.31 -7.45 8.37
C VAL A 81 -23.11 -8.41 8.28
N LYS A 82 -22.67 -9.06 9.37
CA LYS A 82 -23.03 -10.45 9.78
C LYS A 82 -24.03 -11.21 8.88
N ASN A 83 -24.08 -10.92 7.58
CA ASN A 83 -24.98 -11.56 6.64
C ASN A 83 -24.45 -12.96 6.54
N ALA A 84 -25.22 -13.93 7.04
CA ALA A 84 -25.08 -15.31 6.65
C ALA A 84 -24.75 -15.31 5.16
N VAL A 85 -23.54 -15.78 4.81
CA VAL A 85 -23.11 -15.88 3.42
C VAL A 85 -24.32 -16.44 2.68
N PRO A 86 -24.94 -15.69 1.75
CA PRO A 86 -26.18 -16.14 1.13
C PRO A 86 -25.89 -17.53 0.61
N SER A 87 -26.69 -18.51 1.04
CA SER A 87 -26.32 -19.94 0.98
C SER A 87 -25.81 -20.36 -0.40
N LYS A 88 -26.40 -19.77 -1.46
CA LYS A 88 -26.00 -19.93 -2.86
C LYS A 88 -24.52 -19.57 -3.16
N PHE A 89 -23.96 -18.55 -2.50
CA PHE A 89 -22.61 -18.06 -2.76
C PHE A 89 -21.53 -18.66 -1.84
N ALA A 90 -21.94 -19.34 -0.76
CA ALA A 90 -21.05 -20.01 0.18
C ALA A 90 -19.96 -20.89 -0.46
N PRO A 91 -20.25 -21.75 -1.46
CA PRO A 91 -19.21 -22.58 -2.07
C PRO A 91 -18.12 -21.76 -2.76
N TYR A 92 -18.48 -20.66 -3.44
CA TYR A 92 -17.49 -19.83 -4.14
C TYR A 92 -16.60 -19.07 -3.17
N VAL A 93 -17.18 -18.51 -2.10
CA VAL A 93 -16.41 -17.80 -1.07
C VAL A 93 -15.46 -18.75 -0.35
N ARG A 94 -15.93 -19.97 0.00
CA ARG A 94 -15.09 -21.01 0.59
C ARG A 94 -13.91 -21.38 -0.31
N ASP A 95 -14.16 -21.58 -1.61
CA ASP A 95 -13.12 -21.96 -2.56
C ASP A 95 -12.12 -20.82 -2.79
N LEU A 96 -12.57 -19.56 -2.81
CA LEU A 96 -11.70 -18.37 -2.88
C LEU A 96 -10.77 -18.24 -1.67
N GLN A 97 -11.26 -18.59 -0.48
CA GLN A 97 -10.50 -18.50 0.78
C GLN A 97 -9.67 -19.74 1.07
N SER A 98 -9.79 -20.79 0.25
CA SER A 98 -9.03 -22.03 0.43
C SER A 98 -7.54 -21.82 0.19
N SER A 99 -6.68 -22.63 0.83
CA SER A 99 -5.23 -22.59 0.56
C SER A 99 -4.85 -23.09 -0.83
N ASN A 100 -5.76 -23.75 -1.55
CA ASN A 100 -5.50 -24.36 -2.84
C ASN A 100 -5.61 -23.31 -3.98
N PRO A 101 -4.51 -22.98 -4.69
CA PRO A 101 -4.52 -21.99 -5.77
C PRO A 101 -5.46 -22.37 -6.93
N SER A 102 -5.57 -23.65 -7.24
CA SER A 102 -6.46 -24.14 -8.30
C SER A 102 -7.93 -23.91 -7.94
N ALA A 103 -8.31 -24.16 -6.69
CA ALA A 103 -9.66 -23.90 -6.21
C ALA A 103 -10.00 -22.41 -6.24
N LYS A 104 -9.08 -21.54 -5.79
CA LYS A 104 -9.23 -20.08 -5.90
C LYS A 104 -9.48 -19.64 -7.34
N ARG A 105 -8.65 -20.12 -8.26
CA ARG A 105 -8.74 -19.82 -9.69
C ARG A 105 -10.07 -20.27 -10.28
N ASP A 106 -10.48 -21.50 -10.00
CA ASP A 106 -11.68 -22.07 -10.60
C ASP A 106 -12.94 -21.40 -10.03
N ALA A 107 -12.94 -21.02 -8.75
CA ALA A 107 -13.97 -20.17 -8.16
C ALA A 107 -14.03 -18.80 -8.86
N ALA A 108 -12.90 -18.12 -9.03
CA ALA A 108 -12.82 -16.84 -9.72
C ALA A 108 -13.34 -16.93 -11.17
N LYS A 109 -12.99 -17.99 -11.91
CA LYS A 109 -13.51 -18.26 -13.25
C LYS A 109 -15.03 -18.44 -13.26
N ARG A 110 -15.58 -19.19 -12.30
CA ARG A 110 -17.04 -19.38 -12.19
C ARG A 110 -17.75 -18.05 -11.89
N ILE A 111 -17.19 -17.24 -11.00
CA ILE A 111 -17.71 -15.90 -10.69
C ILE A 111 -17.66 -15.01 -11.93
N TYR A 112 -16.53 -14.99 -12.65
CA TYR A 112 -16.38 -14.22 -13.88
C TYR A 112 -17.47 -14.56 -14.91
N LYS A 113 -17.73 -15.85 -15.10
CA LYS A 113 -18.69 -16.33 -16.12
C LYS A 113 -20.15 -16.07 -15.76
N HIS A 114 -20.53 -16.24 -14.49
CA HIS A 114 -21.94 -16.29 -14.10
C HIS A 114 -22.39 -15.14 -13.20
N PHE A 115 -21.46 -14.46 -12.53
CA PHE A 115 -21.75 -13.53 -11.44
C PHE A 115 -20.93 -12.23 -11.50
N GLY A 116 -20.52 -11.81 -12.71
CA GLY A 116 -19.62 -10.66 -12.90
C GLY A 116 -20.14 -9.31 -12.38
N LYS A 117 -21.42 -9.20 -12.00
CA LYS A 117 -22.06 -7.99 -11.47
C LYS A 117 -22.58 -8.13 -10.03
N GLU A 118 -22.39 -9.30 -9.42
CA GLU A 118 -22.93 -9.58 -8.09
C GLU A 118 -22.09 -8.88 -7.00
N PRO A 119 -22.60 -7.83 -6.32
CA PRO A 119 -21.78 -6.97 -5.47
C PRO A 119 -21.18 -7.73 -4.28
N TYR A 120 -21.87 -8.74 -3.76
CA TYR A 120 -21.39 -9.57 -2.64
C TYR A 120 -20.13 -10.37 -3.02
N LEU A 121 -20.15 -11.04 -4.18
CA LEU A 121 -19.02 -11.81 -4.66
C LEU A 121 -17.85 -10.92 -5.06
N LEU A 122 -18.12 -9.77 -5.67
CA LEU A 122 -17.08 -8.79 -6.02
C LEU A 122 -16.38 -8.25 -4.77
N ALA A 123 -17.12 -7.97 -3.69
CA ALA A 123 -16.53 -7.54 -2.42
C ALA A 123 -15.67 -8.65 -1.79
N ALA A 124 -16.13 -9.91 -1.83
CA ALA A 124 -15.37 -11.06 -1.33
C ALA A 124 -14.07 -11.26 -2.13
N VAL A 125 -14.13 -11.18 -3.46
CA VAL A 125 -12.96 -11.25 -4.35
C VAL A 125 -11.97 -10.13 -4.05
N ASN A 126 -12.46 -8.90 -3.92
CA ASN A 126 -11.61 -7.75 -3.58
C ASN A 126 -10.90 -7.93 -2.23
N GLY A 127 -11.64 -8.38 -1.22
CA GLY A 127 -11.08 -8.64 0.11
C GLY A 127 -10.03 -9.75 0.10
N GLU A 128 -10.23 -10.80 -0.67
CA GLU A 128 -9.25 -11.89 -0.81
C GLU A 128 -8.00 -11.45 -1.58
N LEU A 129 -8.19 -10.65 -2.64
CA LEU A 129 -7.11 -10.14 -3.46
C LEU A 129 -6.18 -9.22 -2.66
N LEU A 130 -6.74 -8.28 -1.89
CA LEU A 130 -5.97 -7.35 -1.05
C LEU A 130 -5.20 -8.05 0.08
N LYS A 131 -5.68 -9.20 0.57
CA LYS A 131 -4.99 -9.94 1.62
C LYS A 131 -3.70 -10.57 1.16
N GLY A 132 -3.65 -11.06 -0.09
CA GLY A 132 -2.63 -12.04 -0.46
C GLY A 132 -2.05 -11.91 -1.86
N PHE A 133 -2.25 -10.80 -2.58
CA PHE A 133 -1.74 -10.67 -3.95
C PHE A 133 -0.21 -10.85 -4.09
N ASN A 134 0.54 -10.68 -2.99
CA ASN A 134 2.00 -10.85 -2.93
C ASN A 134 2.48 -12.07 -2.11
N ASP A 135 1.60 -12.97 -1.65
CA ASP A 135 2.00 -14.07 -0.75
C ASP A 135 2.90 -15.12 -1.40
N HIS A 136 2.59 -15.49 -2.65
CA HIS A 136 3.29 -16.54 -3.39
C HIS A 136 3.58 -16.11 -4.84
N PRO A 137 4.49 -15.13 -5.04
CA PRO A 137 4.76 -14.57 -6.37
C PRO A 137 5.42 -15.56 -7.32
N ASP A 138 6.14 -16.56 -6.80
CA ASP A 138 6.80 -17.60 -7.60
C ASP A 138 5.86 -18.75 -8.01
N ASN A 139 4.73 -18.90 -7.31
CA ASN A 139 3.77 -19.95 -7.62
C ASN A 139 2.87 -19.51 -8.79
N LYS A 140 3.13 -20.10 -9.96
CA LYS A 140 2.40 -19.81 -11.20
C LYS A 140 0.88 -20.00 -11.06
N HIS A 141 0.43 -20.99 -10.31
CA HIS A 141 -1.00 -21.25 -10.11
C HIS A 141 -1.65 -20.19 -9.21
N TYR A 142 -0.91 -19.72 -8.20
CA TYR A 142 -1.37 -18.66 -7.30
C TYR A 142 -1.49 -17.33 -8.03
N VAL A 143 -0.44 -16.93 -8.76
CA VAL A 143 -0.47 -15.73 -9.60
C VAL A 143 -1.60 -15.80 -10.64
N ASP A 144 -1.84 -16.97 -11.23
CA ASP A 144 -2.95 -17.15 -12.17
C ASP A 144 -4.32 -16.99 -11.48
N ALA A 145 -4.49 -17.51 -10.26
CA ALA A 145 -5.70 -17.31 -9.48
C ALA A 145 -5.97 -15.82 -9.20
N MET A 146 -4.95 -15.09 -8.74
CA MET A 146 -5.05 -13.65 -8.47
C MET A 146 -5.32 -12.85 -9.75
N ALA A 147 -4.72 -13.23 -10.87
CA ALA A 147 -5.01 -12.62 -12.17
C ALA A 147 -6.48 -12.82 -12.59
N TRP A 148 -7.06 -13.99 -12.34
CA TRP A 148 -8.49 -14.23 -12.58
C TRP A 148 -9.38 -13.38 -11.67
N MET A 149 -9.00 -13.17 -10.40
CA MET A 149 -9.71 -12.27 -9.49
C MET A 149 -9.67 -10.81 -9.98
N VAL A 150 -8.52 -10.32 -10.44
CA VAL A 150 -8.39 -9.00 -11.09
C VAL A 150 -9.35 -8.88 -12.27
N LYS A 151 -9.44 -9.92 -13.11
CA LYS A 151 -10.37 -9.93 -14.25
C LYS A 151 -11.83 -9.87 -13.82
N VAL A 152 -12.20 -10.54 -12.72
CA VAL A 152 -13.55 -10.46 -12.14
C VAL A 152 -13.89 -9.02 -11.75
N LEU A 153 -12.98 -8.34 -11.03
CA LEU A 153 -13.19 -6.95 -10.63
C LEU A 153 -13.27 -6.02 -11.83
N SER A 154 -12.38 -6.20 -12.80
CA SER A 154 -12.35 -5.36 -14.02
C SER A 154 -13.61 -5.52 -14.86
N ASN A 155 -14.12 -6.74 -15.00
CA ASN A 155 -15.34 -7.05 -15.75
C ASN A 155 -16.62 -6.53 -15.07
N SER A 156 -16.57 -6.19 -13.78
CA SER A 156 -17.72 -5.63 -13.10
C SER A 156 -18.08 -4.22 -13.58
N GLY A 157 -17.10 -3.46 -14.11
CA GLY A 157 -17.29 -2.07 -14.51
C GLY A 157 -17.40 -1.09 -13.32
N ASP A 158 -17.21 -1.58 -12.08
CA ASP A 158 -17.36 -0.76 -10.89
C ASP A 158 -16.08 0.07 -10.62
N SER A 159 -16.17 1.39 -10.75
CA SER A 159 -15.06 2.33 -10.51
C SER A 159 -14.50 2.30 -9.08
N LYS A 160 -15.26 1.79 -8.11
CA LYS A 160 -14.79 1.62 -6.71
C LYS A 160 -13.57 0.71 -6.58
N TYR A 161 -13.36 -0.21 -7.53
CA TYR A 161 -12.22 -1.14 -7.52
C TYR A 161 -11.00 -0.59 -8.26
N ARG A 162 -11.08 0.61 -8.84
CA ARG A 162 -9.98 1.24 -9.56
C ARG A 162 -8.74 1.38 -8.67
N THR A 163 -8.90 1.90 -7.46
CA THR A 163 -7.80 2.08 -6.49
C THR A 163 -7.16 0.75 -6.11
N THR A 164 -7.95 -0.33 -6.01
CA THR A 164 -7.40 -1.67 -5.76
C THR A 164 -6.56 -2.15 -6.94
N LEU A 165 -7.03 -1.95 -8.17
CA LEU A 165 -6.30 -2.35 -9.37
C LEU A 165 -5.02 -1.52 -9.56
N GLU A 166 -5.05 -0.22 -9.28
CA GLU A 166 -3.85 0.64 -9.25
C GLU A 166 -2.81 0.12 -8.27
N LYS A 167 -3.24 -0.14 -7.02
CA LYS A 167 -2.36 -0.70 -5.99
C LYS A 167 -1.67 -1.98 -6.45
N ILE A 168 -2.41 -2.89 -7.09
CA ILE A 168 -1.85 -4.16 -7.59
C ILE A 168 -0.95 -3.93 -8.80
N ALA A 169 -1.26 -2.97 -9.67
CA ALA A 169 -0.44 -2.62 -10.80
C ALA A 169 0.96 -2.13 -10.36
N ASP A 170 1.02 -1.38 -9.25
CA ASP A 170 2.24 -0.76 -8.75
C ASP A 170 3.02 -1.67 -7.79
N GLU A 171 2.34 -2.33 -6.85
CA GLU A 171 2.97 -3.05 -5.74
C GLU A 171 3.12 -4.57 -5.98
N ALA A 172 2.46 -5.15 -6.99
CA ALA A 172 2.52 -6.60 -7.17
C ALA A 172 3.92 -7.07 -7.56
N SER A 173 4.47 -8.05 -6.87
CA SER A 173 5.81 -8.58 -7.19
C SER A 173 5.87 -9.33 -8.51
N SER A 174 4.73 -9.86 -8.99
CA SER A 174 4.64 -10.59 -10.25
C SER A 174 4.29 -9.67 -11.42
N ARG A 175 5.19 -9.58 -12.42
CA ARG A 175 4.93 -8.85 -13.68
C ARG A 175 3.64 -9.30 -14.38
N LYS A 176 3.29 -10.59 -14.26
CA LYS A 176 2.05 -11.11 -14.85
C LYS A 176 0.83 -10.48 -14.19
N LEU A 177 0.83 -10.38 -12.86
CA LEU A 177 -0.28 -9.79 -12.11
C LEU A 177 -0.42 -8.30 -12.39
N GLN A 178 0.69 -7.54 -12.38
CA GLN A 178 0.72 -6.13 -12.78
C GLN A 178 0.11 -5.91 -14.17
N LYS A 179 0.47 -6.75 -15.15
CA LYS A 179 -0.06 -6.66 -16.52
C LYS A 179 -1.58 -6.82 -16.56
N TYR A 180 -2.14 -7.75 -15.78
CA TYR A 180 -3.59 -7.93 -15.72
C TYR A 180 -4.30 -6.77 -15.02
N ALA A 181 -3.69 -6.21 -13.97
CA ALA A 181 -4.24 -5.04 -13.28
C ALA A 181 -4.30 -3.82 -14.20
N ASN A 182 -3.21 -3.53 -14.91
CA ASN A 182 -3.16 -2.46 -15.92
C ASN A 182 -4.20 -2.64 -17.03
N LYS A 183 -4.35 -3.87 -17.57
CA LYS A 183 -5.42 -4.16 -18.54
C LYS A 183 -6.81 -3.94 -17.96
N GLY A 184 -6.98 -4.31 -16.69
CA GLY A 184 -8.21 -4.09 -15.94
C GLY A 184 -8.59 -2.62 -15.82
N LEU A 185 -7.61 -1.77 -15.52
CA LEU A 185 -7.80 -0.31 -15.46
C LEU A 185 -8.27 0.25 -16.80
N THR A 186 -7.72 -0.22 -17.93
CA THR A 186 -8.19 0.18 -19.26
C THR A 186 -9.64 -0.24 -19.52
N HIS A 187 -10.07 -1.39 -19.01
CA HIS A 187 -11.45 -1.87 -19.16
C HIS A 187 -12.48 -1.15 -18.27
N LEU A 188 -12.03 -0.37 -17.28
CA LEU A 188 -12.90 0.43 -16.40
C LEU A 188 -13.12 1.87 -16.89
N LEU A 189 -12.43 2.28 -17.96
CA LEU A 189 -12.55 3.59 -18.61
C LEU A 189 -13.67 3.56 -19.66
#